data_AF-A0A2E9WDF0-F1
#
_entry.id   AF-A0A2E9WDF0-F1
#
_cell.length_a   1.000
_cell.length_b   1.000
_cell.length_c   1.000
_cell.angle_alpha   90.00
_cell.angle_beta   90.00
_cell.angle_gamma   90.00
#
_symmetry.space_group_name_H-M   'P 1'
#
loop_
_entity.id
_entity.type
_entity.pdbx_description
1 polymer ?
#
loop_
_entity_poly.entity_id
_entity_poly.type
_entity_poly.pdbx_seq_one_letter_code
_entity_poly.pdbx_strand_id
1 'polypeptide(L)'
;YRLTAHFGLALVIFIALLWVGLNQYAPRPVGTNGSKRGWQLLCLIVFTALSGGFVAGLDAGYAFNTFPLMDGQLIPDGLYVFDPTWLAPFEDHMTVQWDHRWLAKLTFVLVLLFWWRAGKWDLTPDQRFATHLVLAAACLQVALGISTLLSVVWLPLGVAHQAGAVVLVGTATYAAYKLRRAN
;
A
#
# COMPACT_ATOMS: atom_id res chain seq x y z
N TYR A 1 6.20 -13.01 12.05
CA TYR A 1 4.77 -12.68 12.31
C TYR A 1 4.49 -11.53 13.27
N ARG A 2 5.16 -11.42 14.43
CA ARG A 2 4.83 -10.38 15.44
C ARG A 2 4.87 -8.95 14.90
N LEU A 3 5.87 -8.64 14.06
CA LEU A 3 6.02 -7.32 13.43
C LEU A 3 4.82 -6.99 12.52
N THR A 4 4.48 -7.89 11.60
CA THR A 4 3.37 -7.72 10.64
C THR A 4 2.03 -7.60 11.36
N ALA A 5 1.79 -8.43 12.38
CA ALA A 5 0.57 -8.38 13.17
C ALA A 5 0.43 -7.05 13.94
N HIS A 6 1.52 -6.58 14.58
CA HIS A 6 1.55 -5.30 15.26
C HIS A 6 1.31 -4.14 14.30
N PHE A 7 2.01 -4.12 13.16
CA PHE A 7 1.85 -3.09 12.13
C PHE A 7 0.42 -3.08 11.56
N GLY A 8 -0.15 -4.24 11.25
CA GLY A 8 -1.51 -4.35 10.75
C GLY A 8 -2.57 -3.86 11.75
N LEU A 9 -2.42 -4.21 13.03
CA LEU A 9 -3.28 -3.69 14.08
C LEU A 9 -3.15 -2.16 14.22
N ALA A 10 -1.92 -1.65 14.16
CA ALA A 10 -1.67 -0.21 14.19
C ALA A 10 -2.35 0.51 13.01
N LEU A 11 -2.31 -0.05 11.80
CA LEU A 11 -3.01 0.50 10.65
C LEU A 11 -4.54 0.50 10.85
N VAL A 12 -5.12 -0.57 11.39
CA VAL A 12 -6.56 -0.66 11.67
C VAL A 12 -6.98 0.42 12.67
N ILE A 13 -6.24 0.57 13.78
CA ILE A 13 -6.50 1.60 14.79
C ILE A 13 -6.35 2.99 14.17
N PHE A 14 -5.30 3.22 13.40
CA PHE A 14 -5.05 4.49 12.72
C PHE A 14 -6.19 4.86 11.75
N ILE A 15 -6.63 3.92 10.92
CA ILE A 15 -7.77 4.12 10.00
C ILE A 15 -9.03 4.46 10.80
N ALA A 16 -9.32 3.73 11.87
CA ALA A 16 -10.50 3.97 12.71
C ALA A 16 -10.47 5.36 13.37
N LEU A 17 -9.34 5.74 13.97
CA LEU A 17 -9.18 7.05 14.60
C LEU A 17 -9.29 8.19 13.58
N LEU A 18 -8.64 8.05 12.43
CA LEU A 18 -8.73 9.03 11.36
C LEU A 18 -10.17 9.17 10.85
N TRP A 19 -10.87 8.04 10.67
CA TRP A 19 -12.27 8.05 10.23
C TRP A 19 -13.20 8.73 11.25
N VAL A 20 -13.03 8.44 12.53
CA VAL A 20 -13.79 9.09 13.62
C VAL A 20 -13.48 10.59 13.67
N GLY A 21 -12.21 10.98 13.59
CA GLY A 21 -11.81 12.38 13.55
C GLY A 21 -12.43 13.13 12.36
N LEU A 22 -12.38 12.55 11.16
CA LEU A 22 -13.01 13.13 9.98
C LEU A 22 -14.53 13.27 10.13
N ASN A 23 -15.19 12.29 10.76
CA ASN A 23 -16.63 12.38 11.06
C ASN A 23 -16.97 13.57 11.97
N GLN A 24 -16.09 13.90 12.93
CA GLN A 24 -16.35 14.97 13.90
C GLN A 24 -15.98 16.36 13.40
N TYR A 25 -14.88 16.47 12.63
CA TYR A 25 -14.29 17.76 12.29
C TYR A 25 -14.39 18.14 10.81
N ALA A 26 -14.61 17.18 9.91
CA ALA A 26 -14.70 17.48 8.48
C ALA A 26 -16.15 17.75 8.04
N PRO A 27 -16.37 18.68 7.09
CA PRO A 27 -17.69 18.87 6.48
C PRO A 27 -18.24 17.56 5.92
N ARG A 28 -19.58 17.42 5.98
CA ARG A 28 -20.26 16.23 5.44
C ARG A 28 -19.88 16.04 3.96
N PRO A 29 -19.45 14.83 3.56
CA PRO A 29 -19.06 14.57 2.19
C PRO A 29 -20.29 14.61 1.27
N VAL A 30 -20.11 15.17 0.07
CA VAL A 30 -21.09 15.10 -1.01
C VAL A 30 -20.92 13.77 -1.71
N GLY A 31 -21.99 12.99 -1.81
CA GLY A 31 -21.93 11.62 -2.33
C GLY A 31 -21.50 11.56 -3.79
N THR A 32 -20.58 10.64 -4.10
CA THR A 32 -20.12 10.40 -5.48
C THR A 32 -20.26 8.94 -5.88
N ASN A 33 -20.25 8.66 -7.18
CA ASN A 33 -20.15 7.29 -7.70
C ASN A 33 -18.77 6.65 -7.45
N GLY A 34 -17.80 7.41 -6.92
CA GLY A 34 -16.45 6.96 -6.57
C GLY A 34 -16.35 6.20 -5.23
N SER A 35 -17.40 6.21 -4.39
CA SER A 35 -17.35 5.66 -3.03
C SER A 35 -16.86 4.20 -2.96
N LYS A 36 -17.43 3.30 -3.76
CA LYS A 36 -17.03 1.89 -3.78
C LYS A 36 -15.57 1.72 -4.21
N ARG A 37 -15.13 2.50 -5.21
CA ARG A 37 -13.77 2.45 -5.74
C ARG A 37 -12.75 2.97 -4.72
N GLY A 38 -13.09 4.00 -3.96
CA GLY A 38 -12.25 4.51 -2.87
C GLY A 38 -11.98 3.45 -1.79
N TRP A 39 -13.03 2.74 -1.35
CA TRP A 39 -12.89 1.63 -0.40
C TRP A 39 -12.08 0.46 -0.96
N GLN A 40 -12.35 0.05 -2.20
CA GLN A 40 -11.58 -1.03 -2.85
C GLN A 40 -10.09 -0.69 -2.93
N LEU A 41 -9.76 0.55 -3.28
CA LEU A 41 -8.37 1.01 -3.33
C LEU A 41 -7.72 1.03 -1.95
N LEU A 42 -8.43 1.52 -0.92
CA LEU A 42 -7.95 1.50 0.46
C LEU A 42 -7.63 0.07 0.91
N CYS A 43 -8.54 -0.87 0.70
CA CYS A 43 -8.33 -2.28 1.07
C CYS A 43 -7.09 -2.87 0.38
N LEU A 44 -6.90 -2.58 -0.92
CA LEU A 44 -5.74 -3.03 -1.67
C LEU A 44 -4.42 -2.42 -1.15
N ILE A 45 -4.42 -1.12 -0.84
CA ILE A 45 -3.26 -0.43 -0.27
C ILE A 45 -2.89 -1.04 1.09
N VAL A 46 -3.87 -1.27 1.96
CA VAL A 46 -3.66 -1.92 3.27
C VAL A 46 -3.11 -3.33 3.07
N PHE A 47 -3.69 -4.11 2.15
CA PHE A 47 -3.20 -5.46 1.84
C PHE A 47 -1.75 -5.45 1.34
N THR A 48 -1.38 -4.48 0.50
CA THR A 48 0.00 -4.29 0.03
C THR A 48 0.96 -3.91 1.17
N ALA A 49 0.51 -3.05 2.10
CA ALA A 49 1.29 -2.67 3.26
C ALA A 49 1.53 -3.87 4.20
N LEU A 50 0.52 -4.72 4.40
CA LEU A 50 0.65 -5.96 5.17
C LEU A 50 1.64 -6.93 4.51
N SER A 51 1.59 -7.09 3.18
CA SER A 51 2.56 -7.94 2.47
C SER A 51 3.99 -7.46 2.65
N GLY A 52 4.22 -6.13 2.63
CA GLY A 52 5.54 -5.55 2.94
C GLY A 52 5.97 -5.76 4.38
N GLY A 53 5.02 -5.82 5.31
CA GLY A 53 5.26 -6.19 6.69
C GLY A 53 5.73 -7.64 6.87
N PHE A 54 5.36 -8.57 5.99
CA PHE A 54 5.93 -9.93 5.98
C PHE A 54 7.37 -9.92 5.48
N VAL A 55 7.68 -9.18 4.40
CA VAL A 55 9.05 -9.03 3.89
C VAL A 55 9.99 -8.49 4.97
N ALA A 56 9.58 -7.45 5.69
CA ALA A 56 10.37 -6.89 6.79
C ALA A 56 10.43 -7.83 8.00
N GLY A 57 9.35 -8.58 8.28
CA GLY A 57 9.28 -9.47 9.44
C GLY A 57 10.06 -10.79 9.30
N LEU A 58 10.44 -11.15 8.07
CA LEU A 58 11.28 -12.32 7.75
C LEU A 58 12.72 -11.92 7.38
N ASP A 59 13.05 -10.62 7.40
CA ASP A 59 14.31 -10.11 6.86
C ASP A 59 14.55 -10.50 5.38
N ALA A 60 13.48 -10.85 4.65
CA ALA A 60 13.53 -11.25 3.24
C ALA A 60 13.98 -10.10 2.32
N GLY A 61 13.93 -8.86 2.80
CA GLY A 61 14.43 -7.68 2.09
C GLY A 61 15.94 -7.72 1.78
N TYR A 62 16.72 -8.54 2.49
CA TYR A 62 18.16 -8.71 2.29
C TYR A 62 18.54 -9.76 1.23
N ALA A 63 17.57 -10.54 0.73
CA ALA A 63 17.86 -11.69 -0.14
C ALA A 63 18.13 -11.28 -1.60
N PHE A 64 17.22 -10.51 -2.19
CA PHE A 64 17.36 -10.04 -3.58
C PHE A 64 17.21 -8.52 -3.61
N ASN A 65 18.26 -7.80 -4.04
CA ASN A 65 18.33 -6.33 -3.95
C ASN A 65 18.45 -5.63 -5.31
N THR A 66 18.11 -6.32 -6.40
CA THR A 66 18.00 -5.74 -7.75
C THR A 66 16.57 -5.36 -8.09
N PHE A 67 16.41 -4.42 -9.03
CA PHE A 67 15.13 -3.97 -9.58
C PHE A 67 15.35 -3.53 -11.05
N PRO A 68 14.41 -3.78 -11.99
CA PRO A 68 13.08 -4.40 -11.81
C PRO A 68 13.11 -5.93 -11.74
N LEU A 69 14.24 -6.54 -12.10
CA LEU A 69 14.45 -7.98 -12.05
C LEU A 69 14.69 -8.46 -10.61
N MET A 70 14.50 -9.74 -10.39
CA MET A 70 14.79 -10.47 -9.16
C MET A 70 15.52 -11.73 -9.59
N ASP A 71 16.71 -11.97 -9.04
CA ASP A 71 17.56 -13.10 -9.45
C ASP A 71 17.80 -13.18 -10.97
N GLY A 72 17.99 -12.02 -11.61
CA GLY A 72 18.18 -11.91 -13.07
C GLY A 72 16.92 -12.13 -13.92
N GLN A 73 15.77 -12.45 -13.32
CA GLN A 73 14.52 -12.76 -14.02
C GLN A 73 13.35 -11.88 -13.54
N LEU A 74 12.24 -11.83 -14.29
CA LEU A 74 11.00 -11.19 -13.81
C LEU A 74 10.17 -12.11 -12.92
N ILE A 75 10.25 -13.41 -13.19
CA ILE A 75 9.66 -14.50 -12.43
C ILE A 75 10.81 -15.46 -12.17
N PRO A 76 11.47 -15.39 -11.00
CA PRO A 76 12.54 -16.30 -10.64
C PRO A 76 12.09 -17.76 -10.65
N ASP A 77 13.01 -18.66 -10.96
CA ASP A 77 12.84 -20.07 -10.71
C ASP A 77 12.80 -20.35 -9.20
N GLY A 78 12.01 -21.33 -8.75
CA GLY A 78 11.95 -21.70 -7.33
C GLY A 78 10.86 -21.01 -6.50
N LEU A 79 10.05 -20.12 -7.10
CA LEU A 79 8.85 -19.59 -6.44
C LEU A 79 7.90 -20.72 -6.03
N TYR A 80 7.32 -20.62 -4.83
CA TYR A 80 6.40 -21.61 -4.28
C TYR A 80 6.99 -23.03 -4.12
N VAL A 81 8.31 -23.19 -4.19
CA VAL A 81 9.03 -24.42 -3.82
C VAL A 81 9.26 -24.42 -2.30
N PHE A 82 8.16 -24.47 -1.55
CA PHE A 82 8.14 -24.54 -0.09
C PHE A 82 7.17 -25.65 0.32
N ASP A 83 7.45 -26.37 1.41
CA ASP A 83 6.57 -27.43 1.93
C ASP A 83 6.09 -27.09 3.35
N PRO A 84 4.78 -26.92 3.58
CA PRO A 84 3.69 -26.93 2.59
C PRO A 84 3.59 -25.64 1.75
N THR A 85 3.25 -25.77 0.47
CA THR A 85 3.31 -24.69 -0.54
C THR A 85 2.50 -23.43 -0.19
N TRP A 86 1.40 -23.56 0.54
CA TRP A 86 0.57 -22.42 0.95
C TRP A 86 1.25 -21.50 1.98
N LEU A 87 2.34 -21.95 2.62
CA LEU A 87 3.17 -21.13 3.51
C LEU A 87 4.23 -20.31 2.78
N ALA A 88 4.55 -20.63 1.52
CA ALA A 88 5.53 -19.88 0.72
C ALA A 88 5.36 -18.34 0.77
N PRO A 89 4.15 -17.77 0.56
CA PRO A 89 3.96 -16.31 0.62
C PRO A 89 4.17 -15.69 2.01
N PHE A 90 4.31 -16.51 3.07
CA PHE A 90 4.43 -16.08 4.46
C PHE A 90 5.73 -16.49 5.15
N GLU A 91 6.49 -17.41 4.57
CA GLU A 91 7.69 -18.01 5.18
C GLU A 91 8.87 -18.09 4.22
N ASP A 92 8.65 -18.25 2.92
CA ASP A 92 9.74 -18.31 1.94
C ASP A 92 10.21 -16.91 1.53
N HIS A 93 11.51 -16.65 1.69
CA HIS A 93 12.10 -15.33 1.46
C HIS A 93 11.99 -14.90 -0.01
N MET A 94 12.13 -15.83 -0.95
CA MET A 94 11.99 -15.50 -2.38
C MET A 94 10.53 -15.18 -2.71
N THR A 95 9.60 -16.05 -2.32
CA THR A 95 8.17 -15.91 -2.64
C THR A 95 7.57 -14.66 -2.00
N VAL A 96 7.79 -14.42 -0.70
CA VAL A 96 7.26 -13.24 0.00
C VAL A 96 7.75 -11.93 -0.63
N GLN A 97 9.02 -11.87 -1.05
CA GLN A 97 9.60 -10.68 -1.64
C GLN A 97 9.08 -10.47 -3.07
N TRP A 98 8.95 -11.53 -3.86
CA TRP A 98 8.37 -11.50 -5.19
C TRP A 98 6.91 -11.05 -5.16
N ASP A 99 6.09 -11.67 -4.29
CA ASP A 99 4.67 -11.35 -4.12
C ASP A 99 4.49 -9.87 -3.74
N HIS A 100 5.27 -9.36 -2.78
CA HIS A 100 5.20 -7.96 -2.39
C HIS A 100 5.58 -7.03 -3.56
N ARG A 101 6.65 -7.32 -4.31
CA ARG A 101 7.07 -6.52 -5.48
C ARG A 101 5.96 -6.46 -6.54
N TRP A 102 5.32 -7.58 -6.85
CA TRP A 102 4.24 -7.63 -7.84
C TRP A 102 2.96 -6.98 -7.35
N LEU A 103 2.59 -7.20 -6.09
CA LEU A 103 1.45 -6.53 -5.47
C LEU A 103 1.66 -5.01 -5.43
N ALA A 104 2.86 -4.52 -5.11
CA ALA A 104 3.18 -3.10 -5.13
C ALA A 104 3.04 -2.49 -6.54
N LYS A 105 3.54 -3.18 -7.59
CA LYS A 105 3.36 -2.76 -8.99
C LYS A 105 1.87 -2.69 -9.37
N LEU A 106 1.11 -3.73 -9.05
CA LEU A 106 -0.34 -3.79 -9.31
C LEU A 106 -1.07 -2.65 -8.61
N THR A 107 -0.80 -2.44 -7.32
CA THR A 107 -1.40 -1.38 -6.51
C THR A 107 -1.08 -0.01 -7.07
N PHE A 108 0.17 0.25 -7.47
CA PHE A 108 0.55 1.53 -8.08
C PHE A 108 -0.19 1.78 -9.40
N VAL A 109 -0.29 0.78 -10.28
CA VAL A 109 -1.09 0.86 -11.52
C VAL A 109 -2.56 1.14 -11.21
N LEU A 110 -3.14 0.49 -10.20
CA LEU A 110 -4.53 0.71 -9.82
C LEU A 110 -4.76 2.09 -9.18
N VAL A 111 -3.78 2.65 -8.46
CA VAL A 111 -3.80 4.05 -8.00
C VAL A 111 -3.80 5.01 -9.19
N LEU A 112 -2.94 4.80 -10.19
CA LEU A 112 -2.91 5.61 -11.41
C LEU A 112 -4.25 5.55 -12.17
N LEU A 113 -4.80 4.34 -12.33
CA LEU A 113 -6.09 4.14 -12.99
C LEU A 113 -7.25 4.75 -12.20
N PHE A 114 -7.22 4.67 -10.87
CA PHE A 114 -8.18 5.32 -9.99
C PHE A 114 -8.12 6.83 -10.16
N TRP A 115 -6.93 7.42 -10.08
CA TRP A 115 -6.72 8.86 -10.24
C TRP A 115 -7.17 9.36 -11.62
N TRP A 116 -6.78 8.67 -12.69
CA TRP A 116 -7.19 9.02 -14.05
C TRP A 116 -8.71 8.95 -14.24
N ARG A 117 -9.36 7.91 -13.71
CA ARG A 117 -10.83 7.79 -13.77
C ARG A 117 -11.53 8.83 -12.89
N ALA A 118 -10.95 9.19 -11.74
CA ALA A 118 -11.48 10.22 -10.87
C ALA A 118 -11.49 11.60 -11.54
N GLY A 119 -10.54 11.88 -12.44
CA GLY A 119 -10.55 13.08 -13.27
C GLY A 119 -11.78 13.21 -14.19
N LYS A 120 -12.48 12.10 -14.46
CA LYS A 120 -13.72 12.06 -15.24
C LYS A 120 -14.99 12.10 -14.36
N TRP A 121 -14.84 12.10 -13.04
CA TRP A 121 -15.98 12.21 -12.12
C TRP A 121 -16.26 13.68 -11.83
N ASP A 122 -17.53 13.99 -11.55
CA ASP A 122 -17.94 15.30 -11.06
C ASP A 122 -17.57 15.43 -9.58
N LEU A 123 -16.32 15.84 -9.33
CA LEU A 123 -15.72 15.95 -8.00
C LEU A 123 -15.60 17.41 -7.58
N THR A 124 -15.87 17.67 -6.31
CA THR A 124 -15.53 18.96 -5.69
C THR A 124 -14.01 19.16 -5.66
N PRO A 125 -13.52 20.40 -5.53
CA PRO A 125 -12.08 20.67 -5.41
C PRO A 125 -11.39 19.84 -4.31
N ASP A 126 -12.02 19.71 -3.13
CA ASP A 126 -11.51 18.89 -2.04
C ASP A 126 -11.41 17.40 -2.38
N GLN A 127 -12.43 16.85 -3.06
CA GLN A 127 -12.44 15.45 -3.46
C GLN A 127 -11.33 15.18 -4.48
N ARG A 128 -11.17 16.08 -5.46
CA ARG A 128 -10.09 15.98 -6.43
C ARG A 128 -8.73 16.09 -5.75
N PHE A 129 -8.56 17.03 -4.82
CA PHE A 129 -7.35 17.14 -4.02
C PHE A 129 -7.01 15.85 -3.26
N ALA A 130 -8.00 15.20 -2.63
CA ALA A 130 -7.81 13.91 -1.97
C ALA A 130 -7.26 12.83 -2.93
N THR A 131 -7.73 12.80 -4.18
CA THR A 131 -7.20 11.84 -5.18
C THR A 131 -5.75 12.15 -5.60
N HIS A 132 -5.38 13.43 -5.67
CA HIS A 132 -3.99 13.83 -5.93
C HIS A 132 -3.07 13.45 -4.78
N LEU A 133 -3.53 13.60 -3.53
CA LEU A 133 -2.76 13.19 -2.34
C LEU A 133 -2.43 11.69 -2.36
N VAL A 134 -3.41 10.85 -2.72
CA VAL A 134 -3.17 9.40 -2.84
C VAL A 134 -2.12 9.10 -3.91
N LEU A 135 -2.20 9.74 -5.08
CA LEU A 135 -1.22 9.56 -6.14
C LEU A 135 0.18 10.01 -5.71
N ALA A 136 0.30 11.20 -5.11
CA ALA A 136 1.58 11.73 -4.64
C ALA A 136 2.21 10.82 -3.57
N ALA A 137 1.42 10.37 -2.59
CA ALA A 137 1.87 9.43 -1.57
C ALA A 137 2.28 8.08 -2.17
N ALA A 138 1.58 7.58 -3.19
CA ALA A 138 1.93 6.33 -3.87
C ALA A 138 3.24 6.44 -4.65
N CYS A 139 3.48 7.56 -5.34
CA CYS A 139 4.75 7.83 -6.01
C CYS A 139 5.92 7.87 -5.01
N LEU A 140 5.74 8.59 -3.90
CA LEU A 140 6.73 8.63 -2.82
C LEU A 140 6.99 7.23 -2.25
N GLN A 141 5.92 6.45 -2.02
CA GLN A 141 6.04 5.11 -1.48
C GLN A 141 6.81 4.17 -2.38
N VAL A 142 6.55 4.20 -3.69
CA VAL A 142 7.29 3.38 -4.67
C VAL A 142 8.77 3.81 -4.71
N ALA A 143 9.06 5.11 -4.70
CA ALA A 143 10.43 5.61 -4.67
C ALA A 143 11.18 5.14 -3.40
N LEU A 144 10.53 5.22 -2.24
CA LEU A 144 11.09 4.75 -0.97
C LEU A 144 11.29 3.22 -0.95
N GLY A 145 10.35 2.46 -1.51
CA GLY A 145 10.43 0.99 -1.57
C GLY A 145 11.58 0.52 -2.45
N ILE A 146 11.73 1.11 -3.64
CA ILE A 146 12.87 0.83 -4.54
C ILE A 146 14.18 1.25 -3.87
N SER A 147 14.23 2.43 -3.24
CA SER A 147 15.44 2.89 -2.54
C SER A 147 15.83 1.97 -1.38
N THR A 148 14.85 1.53 -0.57
CA THR A 148 15.07 0.55 0.51
C THR A 148 15.62 -0.75 -0.03
N LEU A 149 15.08 -1.24 -1.15
CA LEU A 149 15.54 -2.45 -1.80
C LEU A 149 16.99 -2.33 -2.30
N LEU A 150 17.30 -1.28 -3.07
CA LEU A 150 18.62 -1.09 -3.69
C LEU A 150 19.72 -0.78 -2.66
N SER A 151 19.34 -0.19 -1.52
CA SER A 151 20.25 0.09 -0.40
C SER A 151 20.44 -1.10 0.55
N VAL A 152 19.94 -2.28 0.20
CA VAL A 152 20.05 -3.49 1.02
C VAL A 152 19.44 -3.24 2.42
N VAL A 153 18.22 -2.69 2.42
CA VAL A 153 17.44 -2.37 3.62
C VAL A 153 18.21 -1.45 4.58
N TRP A 154 18.83 -0.39 4.06
CA TRP A 154 19.43 0.64 4.93
C TRP A 154 18.35 1.22 5.86
N LEU A 155 18.59 1.10 7.17
CA LEU A 155 17.55 1.30 8.19
C LEU A 155 16.75 2.60 8.05
N PRO A 156 17.37 3.78 7.82
CA PRO A 156 16.62 5.02 7.62
C PRO A 156 15.64 4.97 6.44
N LEU A 157 16.03 4.34 5.32
CA LEU A 157 15.13 4.17 4.16
C LEU A 157 14.03 3.15 4.46
N GLY A 158 14.35 2.05 5.14
CA GLY A 158 13.37 1.06 5.56
C GLY A 158 12.30 1.66 6.49
N VAL A 159 12.71 2.45 7.48
CA VAL A 159 11.80 3.18 8.39
C VAL A 159 11.00 4.23 7.62
N ALA A 160 11.65 5.00 6.74
CA ALA A 160 10.94 5.98 5.91
C ALA A 160 9.89 5.31 5.01
N HIS A 161 10.18 4.14 4.43
CA HIS A 161 9.24 3.37 3.63
C HIS A 161 8.06 2.85 4.46
N GLN A 162 8.28 2.40 5.70
CA GLN A 162 7.18 2.04 6.60
C GLN A 162 6.31 3.24 6.97
N ALA A 163 6.94 4.39 7.29
CA ALA A 163 6.21 5.62 7.57
C ALA A 163 5.43 6.12 6.34
N GLY A 164 6.02 6.03 5.15
CA GLY A 164 5.36 6.32 3.88
C GLY A 164 4.13 5.44 3.62
N ALA A 165 4.16 4.17 4.03
CA ALA A 165 3.00 3.28 3.93
C ALA A 165 1.84 3.78 4.79
N VAL A 166 2.12 4.27 6.01
CA VAL A 166 1.11 4.88 6.90
C VAL A 166 0.54 6.16 6.28
N VAL A 167 1.38 7.00 5.67
CA VAL A 167 0.93 8.21 4.94
C VAL A 167 0.03 7.85 3.75
N LEU A 168 0.41 6.84 2.97
CA LEU A 168 -0.39 6.36 1.85
C LEU A 168 -1.74 5.81 2.32
N VAL A 169 -1.77 5.01 3.40
CA VAL A 169 -3.02 4.53 4.01
C VAL A 169 -3.87 5.69 4.52
N GLY A 170 -3.27 6.71 5.15
CA GLY A 170 -3.97 7.89 5.65
C GLY A 170 -4.61 8.71 4.53
N THR A 171 -3.87 8.99 3.45
CA THR A 171 -4.40 9.70 2.28
C THR A 171 -5.49 8.89 1.57
N ALA A 172 -5.34 7.57 1.46
CA ALA A 172 -6.36 6.69 0.90
C ALA A 172 -7.63 6.64 1.76
N THR A 173 -7.49 6.63 3.09
CA THR A 173 -8.61 6.71 4.04
C THR A 173 -9.34 8.04 3.90
N TYR A 174 -8.60 9.14 3.80
CA TYR A 174 -9.16 10.46 3.56
C TYR A 174 -9.92 10.53 2.23
N ALA A 175 -9.35 9.99 1.15
CA ALA A 175 -10.02 9.92 -0.15
C ALA A 175 -11.30 9.06 -0.11
N ALA A 176 -11.25 7.88 0.52
CA ALA A 176 -12.41 7.02 0.72
C ALA A 176 -13.52 7.73 1.52
N TYR A 177 -13.15 8.48 2.55
CA TYR A 177 -14.07 9.32 3.33
C TYR A 177 -14.71 10.41 2.49
N LYS A 178 -13.93 11.22 1.76
CA LYS A 178 -14.45 12.35 0.97
C LYS A 178 -15.31 11.91 -0.20
N LEU A 179 -15.08 10.71 -0.75
CA LEU A 179 -15.85 10.15 -1.86
C LEU A 179 -17.09 9.37 -1.42
N ARG A 180 -17.27 9.11 -0.11
CA ARG A 180 -18.39 8.32 0.40
C ARG A 180 -19.73 9.00 0.11
N ARG A 181 -20.78 8.19 -0.06
CA ARG A 181 -22.15 8.71 -0.12
C ARG A 181 -22.54 9.30 1.24
N ALA A 182 -23.21 10.44 1.24
CA ALA A 182 -23.88 10.93 2.44
C ALA A 182 -24.98 9.89 2.78
N ASN A 183 -24.87 9.27 3.95
CA ASN A 183 -25.98 8.52 4.55
C ASN A 183 -26.93 9.52 5.18
#